data_AF-A0A849T2A4-F1
#
_entry.id   AF-A0A849T2A4-F1
#
_cell.length_a   1.000
_cell.length_b   1.000
_cell.length_c   1.000
_cell.angle_alpha   90.00
_cell.angle_beta   90.00
_cell.angle_gamma   90.00
#
_symmetry.space_group_name_H-M   'P 1'
#
loop_
_entity.id
_entity.type
_entity.pdbx_description
1 polymer ?
#
loop_
_entity_poly.entity_id
_entity_poly.type
_entity_poly.pdbx_seq_one_letter_code
_entity_poly.pdbx_strand_id
1 'polypeptide(L)'
;MTLLYRALEFGKLQFLLDEDQYVFWIDKDLALDDESINWWLEEGSHLDRQKVISTVIQNPSDKFFKKSAEFNSIHGGRFNPSKSFGGIYAANSPFVSALEVLFHHFDSTQKLIKPISKKMSAVQAAFNKRLHEMLSVNIIAFELSVDDDLDFFALNEEKDSLQGLCSSLGFDRYFTDSFDRNFIFGNDYEISRIIGCHLHSRDSVGLTVPSARVDFDAQDSLQLRNYFIPEKSLNTLDLRLTERYVEYFFTFSIEPCDDGSYDIRLVVNNNPTSTFEFNLEPMSNKKQDPRKQIISYEHSTTVETRNNLREVHLQRFFRKSQR
;
A
#
# COMPACT_ATOMS: atom_id res chain seq x y z
N MET A 1 6.31 -3.72 -24.44
CA MET A 1 5.41 -2.92 -23.62
C MET A 1 5.31 -3.57 -22.25
N THR A 2 5.56 -2.80 -21.20
CA THR A 2 5.69 -3.29 -19.82
C THR A 2 4.34 -3.13 -19.16
N LEU A 3 3.82 -4.22 -18.59
CA LEU A 3 2.55 -4.21 -17.90
C LEU A 3 2.77 -3.97 -16.40
N LEU A 4 2.10 -2.94 -15.90
CA LEU A 4 2.06 -2.60 -14.49
C LEU A 4 0.61 -2.59 -14.00
N TYR A 5 0.45 -2.56 -12.69
CA TYR A 5 -0.84 -2.57 -12.02
C TYR A 5 -0.90 -1.50 -10.94
N ARG A 6 -1.85 -0.57 -11.07
CA ARG A 6 -2.16 0.40 -10.02
C ARG A 6 -3.38 -0.09 -9.25
N ALA A 7 -3.17 -0.45 -7.99
CA ALA A 7 -4.25 -0.82 -7.09
C ALA A 7 -4.82 0.40 -6.36
N LEU A 8 -6.14 0.41 -6.19
CA LEU A 8 -6.87 1.41 -5.41
C LEU A 8 -7.96 0.71 -4.59
N GLU A 9 -8.19 1.19 -3.38
CA GLU A 9 -9.41 0.85 -2.65
C GLU A 9 -10.63 1.36 -3.44
N PHE A 10 -11.68 0.55 -3.56
CA PHE A 10 -12.87 0.87 -4.34
C PHE A 10 -13.49 2.22 -3.92
N GLY A 11 -13.55 2.50 -2.62
CA GLY A 11 -14.03 3.77 -2.06
C GLY A 11 -13.27 5.00 -2.58
N LYS A 12 -12.06 4.85 -3.11
CA LYS A 12 -11.25 5.93 -3.69
C LYS A 12 -11.53 6.17 -5.17
N LEU A 13 -12.27 5.29 -5.84
CA LEU A 13 -12.64 5.48 -7.25
C LEU A 13 -13.54 6.70 -7.44
N GLN A 14 -14.28 7.12 -6.41
CA GLN A 14 -15.10 8.33 -6.44
C GLN A 14 -14.33 9.58 -6.91
N PHE A 15 -13.03 9.70 -6.56
CA PHE A 15 -12.20 10.84 -6.97
C PHE A 15 -11.89 10.82 -8.47
N LEU A 16 -11.93 9.64 -9.10
CA LEU A 16 -11.64 9.43 -10.52
C LEU A 16 -12.87 9.63 -11.42
N LEU A 17 -14.06 9.68 -10.84
CA LEU A 17 -15.31 9.92 -11.55
C LEU A 17 -15.46 11.39 -11.94
N ASP A 18 -16.24 11.62 -12.99
CA ASP A 18 -16.68 12.94 -13.45
C ASP A 18 -18.00 13.34 -12.79
N GLU A 19 -18.39 14.62 -12.88
CA GLU A 19 -19.56 15.13 -12.16
C GLU A 19 -20.84 14.30 -12.41
N ASP A 20 -21.15 14.01 -13.67
CA ASP A 20 -22.30 13.17 -14.05
C ASP A 20 -22.21 11.74 -13.51
N GLN A 21 -21.00 11.19 -13.45
CA GLN A 21 -20.73 9.84 -12.96
C GLN A 21 -20.77 9.78 -11.42
N TYR A 22 -20.40 10.88 -10.77
CA TYR A 22 -20.42 11.04 -9.32
C TYR A 22 -21.86 11.11 -8.79
N VAL A 23 -22.84 11.56 -9.59
CA VAL A 23 -24.26 11.50 -9.22
C VAL A 23 -24.69 10.06 -8.91
N PHE A 24 -24.29 9.09 -9.73
CA PHE A 24 -24.58 7.67 -9.47
C PHE A 24 -24.01 7.20 -8.12
N TRP A 25 -22.83 7.67 -7.75
CA TRP A 25 -22.23 7.37 -6.45
C TRP A 25 -23.08 7.92 -5.31
N ILE A 26 -23.49 9.19 -5.41
CA ILE A 26 -24.34 9.85 -4.41
C ILE A 26 -25.71 9.15 -4.29
N ASP A 27 -26.32 8.78 -5.41
CA ASP A 27 -27.60 8.04 -5.40
C ASP A 27 -27.49 6.72 -4.63
N LYS A 28 -26.35 6.04 -4.74
CA LYS A 28 -26.07 4.81 -3.97
C LYS A 28 -25.84 5.10 -2.49
N ASP A 29 -25.07 6.14 -2.16
CA ASP A 29 -24.87 6.54 -0.77
C ASP A 29 -26.18 6.94 -0.08
N LEU A 30 -27.11 7.60 -0.79
CA LEU A 30 -28.43 8.00 -0.27
C LEU A 30 -29.41 6.84 -0.12
N ALA A 31 -29.17 5.71 -0.80
CA ALA A 31 -30.02 4.52 -0.74
C ALA A 31 -29.60 3.53 0.36
N LEU A 32 -28.48 3.78 1.05
CA LEU A 32 -28.00 2.93 2.14
C LEU A 32 -28.95 2.94 3.32
N ASP A 33 -29.10 1.77 3.96
CA ASP A 33 -29.72 1.69 5.27
C ASP A 33 -28.80 2.27 6.37
N ASP A 34 -29.38 2.61 7.54
CA ASP A 34 -28.61 3.17 8.67
C ASP A 34 -27.54 2.20 9.24
N GLU A 35 -27.58 0.91 8.85
CA GLU A 35 -26.68 -0.14 9.33
C GLU A 35 -25.44 -0.34 8.43
N SER A 36 -25.45 0.24 7.23
CA SER A 36 -24.41 0.11 6.20
C SER A 36 -23.67 1.42 6.03
N ILE A 37 -22.36 1.32 5.81
CA ILE A 37 -21.49 2.47 5.54
C ILE A 37 -20.93 2.45 4.12
N ASN A 38 -20.91 1.29 3.47
CA ASN A 38 -20.28 1.12 2.15
C ASN A 38 -21.15 0.24 1.23
N TRP A 39 -21.94 0.85 0.34
CA TRP A 39 -22.84 0.12 -0.58
C TRP A 39 -22.11 -0.91 -1.47
N TRP A 40 -20.85 -0.65 -1.80
CA TRP A 40 -20.05 -1.54 -2.64
C TRP A 40 -19.60 -2.82 -1.93
N LEU A 41 -19.74 -2.91 -0.60
CA LEU A 41 -19.47 -4.13 0.16
C LEU A 41 -20.72 -5.00 0.31
N GLU A 42 -21.90 -4.52 -0.07
CA GLU A 42 -23.15 -5.26 0.04
C GLU A 42 -23.21 -6.44 -0.94
N GLU A 43 -23.90 -7.50 -0.52
CA GLU A 43 -24.20 -8.64 -1.37
C GLU A 43 -25.06 -8.20 -2.56
N GLY A 44 -24.67 -8.60 -3.78
CA GLY A 44 -25.38 -8.21 -5.01
C GLY A 44 -24.92 -6.90 -5.66
N SER A 45 -24.09 -6.08 -5.01
CA SER A 45 -23.58 -4.81 -5.55
C SER A 45 -22.56 -4.96 -6.70
N HIS A 46 -22.26 -6.20 -7.13
CA HIS A 46 -21.25 -6.48 -8.15
C HIS A 46 -21.47 -5.73 -9.46
N LEU A 47 -22.69 -5.69 -9.98
CA LEU A 47 -22.98 -5.01 -11.25
C LEU A 47 -22.78 -3.49 -11.13
N ASP A 48 -23.14 -2.92 -9.99
CA ASP A 48 -22.91 -1.50 -9.70
C ASP A 48 -21.41 -1.20 -9.58
N ARG A 49 -20.64 -2.08 -8.92
CA ARG A 49 -19.17 -1.98 -8.86
C ARG A 49 -18.55 -2.03 -10.24
N GLN A 50 -18.93 -3.02 -11.06
CA GLN A 50 -18.44 -3.16 -12.43
C GLN A 50 -18.76 -1.92 -13.28
N LYS A 51 -19.93 -1.32 -13.10
CA LYS A 51 -20.31 -0.07 -13.77
C LYS A 51 -19.35 1.06 -13.41
N VAL A 52 -19.05 1.26 -12.12
CA VAL A 52 -18.10 2.29 -11.66
C VAL A 52 -16.69 2.02 -12.20
N ILE A 53 -16.21 0.78 -12.11
CA ILE A 53 -14.88 0.39 -12.59
C ILE A 53 -14.75 0.63 -14.09
N SER A 54 -15.73 0.19 -14.88
CA SER A 54 -15.77 0.38 -16.33
C SER A 54 -15.78 1.85 -16.70
N THR A 55 -16.51 2.66 -15.93
CA THR A 55 -16.56 4.12 -16.11
C THR A 55 -15.18 4.75 -15.89
N VAL A 56 -14.48 4.37 -14.82
CA VAL A 56 -13.11 4.84 -14.55
C VAL A 56 -12.14 4.45 -15.68
N ILE A 57 -12.28 3.25 -16.21
CA ILE A 57 -11.47 2.72 -17.32
C ILE A 57 -11.71 3.48 -18.63
N GLN A 58 -12.96 3.83 -18.91
CA GLN A 58 -13.38 4.52 -20.14
C GLN A 58 -13.04 6.02 -20.10
N ASN A 59 -12.77 6.59 -18.92
CA ASN A 59 -12.28 7.96 -18.82
C ASN A 59 -10.91 8.09 -19.52
N PRO A 60 -10.58 9.27 -20.10
CA PRO A 60 -9.29 9.46 -20.74
C PRO A 60 -8.13 9.08 -19.80
N SER A 61 -7.17 8.28 -20.30
CA SER A 61 -6.02 7.79 -19.51
C SER A 61 -5.29 8.93 -18.78
N ASP A 62 -5.05 10.04 -19.47
CA ASP A 62 -4.46 11.25 -18.89
C ASP A 62 -5.17 11.74 -17.62
N LYS A 63 -6.51 11.68 -17.60
CA LYS A 63 -7.32 12.14 -16.47
C LYS A 63 -7.14 11.21 -15.28
N PHE A 64 -7.14 9.90 -15.52
CA PHE A 64 -6.87 8.90 -14.49
C PHE A 64 -5.50 9.12 -13.84
N PHE A 65 -4.45 9.29 -14.65
CA PHE A 65 -3.09 9.47 -14.14
C PHE A 65 -2.89 10.84 -13.46
N LYS A 66 -3.42 11.93 -14.03
CA LYS A 66 -3.35 13.26 -13.40
C LYS A 66 -4.05 13.30 -12.05
N LYS A 67 -5.30 12.84 -11.97
CA LYS A 67 -6.06 12.77 -10.71
C LYS A 67 -5.38 11.84 -9.69
N SER A 68 -4.83 10.73 -10.16
CA SER A 68 -4.07 9.79 -9.34
C SER A 68 -2.81 10.40 -8.73
N ALA A 69 -2.04 11.16 -9.52
CA ALA A 69 -0.87 11.89 -9.05
C ALA A 69 -1.25 13.05 -8.12
N GLU A 70 -2.32 13.78 -8.42
CA GLU A 70 -2.84 14.89 -7.59
C GLU A 70 -3.30 14.39 -6.22
N PHE A 71 -4.10 13.33 -6.17
CA PHE A 71 -4.50 12.70 -4.90
C PHE A 71 -3.27 12.33 -4.07
N ASN A 72 -2.28 11.72 -4.72
CA ASN A 72 -1.05 11.31 -4.05
C ASN A 72 -0.17 12.50 -3.64
N SER A 73 -0.19 13.63 -4.36
CA SER A 73 0.52 14.83 -3.93
C SER A 73 -0.08 15.41 -2.66
N ILE A 74 -1.41 15.34 -2.48
CA ILE A 74 -2.09 15.83 -1.27
C ILE A 74 -1.75 14.96 -0.05
N HIS A 75 -1.85 13.64 -0.19
CA HIS A 75 -1.68 12.71 0.93
C HIS A 75 -0.22 12.29 1.17
N GLY A 76 0.63 12.41 0.16
CA GLY A 76 1.96 11.82 0.13
C GLY A 76 1.93 10.30 0.03
N GLY A 77 3.12 9.73 -0.08
CA GLY A 77 3.36 8.29 -0.04
C GLY A 77 4.73 7.99 0.56
N ARG A 78 5.25 6.80 0.25
CA ARG A 78 6.57 6.36 0.72
C ARG A 78 7.70 7.16 0.07
N PHE A 79 7.59 7.46 -1.23
CA PHE A 79 8.62 8.15 -2.02
C PHE A 79 8.25 9.58 -2.41
N ASN A 80 7.17 10.13 -1.86
CA ASN A 80 6.84 11.54 -2.04
C ASN A 80 6.22 12.12 -0.76
N PRO A 81 6.74 13.24 -0.23
CA PRO A 81 6.09 13.95 0.87
C PRO A 81 4.70 14.46 0.49
N SER A 82 3.82 14.60 1.47
CA SER A 82 2.55 15.29 1.26
C SER A 82 2.78 16.76 0.92
N LYS A 83 1.89 17.32 0.09
CA LYS A 83 1.91 18.69 -0.43
C LYS A 83 3.21 19.07 -1.15
N SER A 84 3.87 18.10 -1.77
CA SER A 84 5.09 18.32 -2.55
C SER A 84 4.85 18.04 -4.03
N PHE A 85 5.20 16.85 -4.49
CA PHE A 85 5.00 16.36 -5.84
C PHE A 85 4.12 15.10 -5.82
N GLY A 86 3.53 14.80 -6.97
CA GLY A 86 2.62 13.68 -7.14
C GLY A 86 3.35 12.40 -7.51
N GLY A 87 2.59 11.32 -7.65
CA GLY A 87 3.15 10.12 -8.24
C GLY A 87 2.17 8.98 -8.35
N ILE A 88 2.52 8.06 -9.25
CA ILE A 88 1.80 6.83 -9.50
C ILE A 88 2.61 5.70 -8.86
N TYR A 89 2.01 5.09 -7.85
CA TYR A 89 2.45 3.81 -7.31
C TYR A 89 1.79 2.70 -8.11
N ALA A 90 2.60 1.76 -8.58
CA ALA A 90 2.17 0.58 -9.32
C ALA A 90 3.07 -0.61 -8.97
N ALA A 91 2.76 -1.79 -9.46
CA ALA A 91 3.63 -2.96 -9.39
C ALA A 91 3.53 -3.78 -10.67
N ASN A 92 4.54 -4.57 -11.03
CA ASN A 92 4.45 -5.53 -12.13
C ASN A 92 3.64 -6.79 -11.78
N SER A 93 2.98 -6.80 -10.61
CA SER A 93 2.03 -7.83 -10.20
C SER A 93 0.77 -7.16 -9.61
N PRO A 94 -0.43 -7.57 -10.04
CA PRO A 94 -1.67 -7.00 -9.49
C PRO A 94 -1.84 -7.32 -8.01
N PHE A 95 -1.39 -8.49 -7.57
CA PHE A 95 -1.53 -8.91 -6.17
C PHE A 95 -0.62 -8.12 -5.24
N VAL A 96 0.68 -7.99 -5.55
CA VAL A 96 1.61 -7.11 -4.81
C VAL A 96 1.09 -5.68 -4.72
N SER A 97 0.57 -5.12 -5.82
CA SER A 97 -0.06 -3.80 -5.83
C SER A 97 -1.21 -3.72 -4.82
N ALA A 98 -2.09 -4.73 -4.80
CA ALA A 98 -3.20 -4.81 -3.87
C ALA A 98 -2.76 -4.97 -2.39
N LEU A 99 -1.67 -5.69 -2.12
CA LEU A 99 -1.14 -5.87 -0.77
C LEU A 99 -0.64 -4.55 -0.15
N GLU A 100 -0.07 -3.63 -0.94
CA GLU A 100 0.31 -2.30 -0.44
C GLU A 100 -0.92 -1.51 0.00
N VAL A 101 -1.99 -1.51 -0.81
CA VAL A 101 -3.26 -0.85 -0.47
C VAL A 101 -3.89 -1.50 0.77
N LEU A 102 -3.91 -2.83 0.83
CA LEU A 102 -4.43 -3.60 1.95
C LEU A 102 -3.71 -3.26 3.27
N PHE A 103 -2.38 -3.16 3.25
CA PHE A 103 -1.62 -2.79 4.44
C PHE A 103 -2.03 -1.42 4.97
N HIS A 104 -2.19 -0.43 4.09
CA HIS A 104 -2.59 0.93 4.47
C HIS A 104 -4.02 1.01 5.01
N HIS A 105 -4.93 0.24 4.41
CA HIS A 105 -6.29 0.09 4.91
C HIS A 105 -6.26 -0.53 6.32
N PHE A 106 -5.55 -1.65 6.50
CA PHE A 106 -5.41 -2.34 7.77
C PHE A 106 -4.82 -1.44 8.87
N ASP A 107 -3.71 -0.73 8.59
CA ASP A 107 -3.07 0.16 9.57
C ASP A 107 -4.03 1.29 10.02
N SER A 108 -4.82 1.82 9.10
CA SER A 108 -5.84 2.83 9.39
C SER A 108 -6.97 2.26 10.25
N THR A 109 -7.51 1.11 9.84
CA THR A 109 -8.64 0.47 10.52
C THR A 109 -8.26 -0.03 11.92
N GLN A 110 -7.10 -0.66 12.10
CA GLN A 110 -6.67 -1.16 13.41
C GLN A 110 -6.55 -0.04 14.46
N LYS A 111 -6.07 1.14 14.06
CA LYS A 111 -6.03 2.32 14.95
C LYS A 111 -7.42 2.72 15.45
N LEU A 112 -8.45 2.53 14.63
CA LEU A 112 -9.84 2.81 14.96
C LEU A 112 -10.49 1.71 15.80
N ILE A 113 -10.17 0.44 15.54
CA ILE A 113 -10.85 -0.71 16.17
C ILE A 113 -10.21 -1.16 17.50
N LYS A 114 -8.91 -0.92 17.71
CA LYS A 114 -8.20 -1.31 18.95
C LYS A 114 -8.85 -0.82 20.27
N PRO A 115 -9.48 0.36 20.35
CA PRO A 115 -10.24 0.78 21.53
C PRO A 115 -11.55 0.02 21.74
N ILE A 116 -12.17 -0.46 20.66
CA ILE A 116 -13.46 -1.15 20.65
C ILE A 116 -13.31 -2.59 21.13
N SER A 117 -12.31 -3.32 20.65
CA SER A 117 -12.06 -4.73 21.04
C SER A 117 -11.86 -4.89 22.56
N LYS A 118 -11.26 -3.90 23.23
CA LYS A 118 -11.06 -3.90 24.68
C LYS A 118 -12.34 -3.77 25.52
N LYS A 119 -13.50 -3.46 24.91
CA LYS A 119 -14.77 -3.19 25.61
C LYS A 119 -15.94 -4.02 25.05
N MET A 120 -15.68 -5.05 24.25
CA MET A 120 -16.71 -5.76 23.45
C MET A 120 -17.74 -6.60 24.24
N SER A 121 -17.73 -6.60 25.57
CA SER A 121 -18.67 -7.41 26.35
C SER A 121 -20.13 -6.90 26.41
N ALA A 122 -20.53 -5.87 25.63
CA ALA A 122 -21.86 -5.25 25.81
C ALA A 122 -22.63 -4.83 24.54
N VAL A 123 -22.16 -5.05 23.31
CA VAL A 123 -22.86 -4.53 22.10
C VAL A 123 -22.83 -5.54 20.96
N GLN A 124 -23.85 -6.39 20.84
CA GLN A 124 -23.93 -7.46 19.84
C GLN A 124 -25.29 -7.48 19.15
N ALA A 125 -25.42 -6.74 18.05
CA ALA A 125 -26.34 -7.01 16.93
C ALA A 125 -26.10 -5.97 15.82
N ALA A 126 -26.46 -4.69 16.04
CA ALA A 126 -26.26 -3.60 15.07
C ALA A 126 -24.78 -3.25 14.81
N PHE A 127 -23.90 -3.59 15.75
CA PHE A 127 -22.45 -3.42 15.55
C PHE A 127 -21.88 -4.41 14.53
N ASN A 128 -22.56 -5.53 14.23
CA ASN A 128 -21.96 -6.61 13.44
C ASN A 128 -21.77 -6.26 11.96
N LYS A 129 -22.78 -5.66 11.30
CA LYS A 129 -22.69 -5.31 9.86
C LYS A 129 -21.67 -4.20 9.63
N ARG A 130 -21.82 -3.09 10.37
CA ARG A 130 -20.88 -1.96 10.31
C ARG A 130 -19.45 -2.36 10.67
N LEU A 131 -19.24 -3.19 11.70
CA LEU A 131 -17.91 -3.70 12.04
C LEU A 131 -17.36 -4.60 10.93
N HIS A 132 -18.16 -5.49 10.36
CA HIS A 132 -17.75 -6.31 9.23
C HIS A 132 -17.30 -5.44 8.04
N GLU A 133 -18.05 -4.39 7.71
CA GLU A 133 -17.70 -3.44 6.66
C GLU A 133 -16.42 -2.64 6.98
N MET A 134 -16.15 -2.33 8.25
CA MET A 134 -14.87 -1.74 8.65
C MET A 134 -13.70 -2.74 8.52
N LEU A 135 -13.96 -4.03 8.66
CA LEU A 135 -12.98 -5.12 8.57
C LEU A 135 -12.86 -5.70 7.15
N SER A 136 -13.51 -5.08 6.18
CA SER A 136 -13.57 -5.55 4.79
C SER A 136 -13.12 -4.45 3.85
N VAL A 137 -12.37 -4.81 2.81
CA VAL A 137 -11.94 -3.87 1.78
C VAL A 137 -12.02 -4.51 0.40
N ASN A 138 -12.58 -3.75 -0.55
CA ASN A 138 -12.56 -4.09 -1.96
C ASN A 138 -11.45 -3.27 -2.64
N ILE A 139 -10.52 -3.94 -3.31
CA ILE A 139 -9.34 -3.35 -3.95
C ILE A 139 -9.33 -3.73 -5.42
N ILE A 140 -9.22 -2.72 -6.28
CA ILE A 140 -9.19 -2.87 -7.74
C ILE A 140 -7.79 -2.59 -8.24
N ALA A 141 -7.17 -3.57 -8.91
CA ALA A 141 -5.88 -3.43 -9.58
C ALA A 141 -6.10 -3.19 -11.08
N PHE A 142 -5.91 -1.95 -11.54
CA PHE A 142 -6.02 -1.56 -12.95
C PHE A 142 -4.72 -1.87 -13.69
N GLU A 143 -4.82 -2.56 -14.82
CA GLU A 143 -3.67 -2.84 -15.70
C GLU A 143 -3.36 -1.61 -16.57
N LEU A 144 -2.11 -1.20 -16.53
CA LEU A 144 -1.59 -0.08 -17.31
C LEU A 144 -0.36 -0.51 -18.11
N SER A 145 -0.25 -0.01 -19.32
CA SER A 145 0.90 -0.24 -20.20
C SER A 145 1.86 0.95 -20.15
N VAL A 146 3.14 0.62 -20.12
CA VAL A 146 4.26 1.56 -20.22
C VAL A 146 5.13 1.16 -21.39
N ASP A 147 5.77 2.14 -22.03
CA ASP A 147 6.78 1.86 -23.05
C ASP A 147 7.99 1.11 -22.44
N ASP A 148 8.51 0.11 -23.15
CA ASP A 148 9.55 -0.82 -22.66
C ASP A 148 10.94 -0.19 -22.58
N ASP A 149 11.18 0.88 -23.34
CA ASP A 149 12.52 1.43 -23.53
C ASP A 149 13.00 2.31 -22.36
N LEU A 150 12.29 2.29 -21.23
CA LEU A 150 12.48 3.25 -20.14
C LEU A 150 13.17 2.61 -18.93
N ASP A 151 14.34 3.14 -18.61
CA ASP A 151 15.17 2.69 -17.50
C ASP A 151 14.71 3.32 -16.18
N PHE A 152 14.10 2.51 -15.32
CA PHE A 152 13.73 2.90 -13.97
C PHE A 152 14.92 2.74 -13.02
N PHE A 153 15.15 3.73 -12.16
CA PHE A 153 16.21 3.63 -11.16
C PHE A 153 15.90 2.50 -10.16
N ALA A 154 16.71 1.44 -10.17
CA ALA A 154 16.55 0.30 -9.27
C ALA A 154 17.03 0.64 -7.85
N LEU A 155 16.09 0.72 -6.92
CA LEU A 155 16.33 1.01 -5.51
C LEU A 155 16.23 -0.27 -4.68
N ASN A 156 17.21 -0.49 -3.80
CA ASN A 156 17.18 -1.57 -2.82
C ASN A 156 17.17 -2.99 -3.42
N GLU A 157 17.82 -3.17 -4.57
CA GLU A 157 18.15 -4.48 -5.13
C GLU A 157 19.24 -5.16 -4.31
N GLU A 158 20.31 -4.43 -4.00
CA GLU A 158 21.46 -4.91 -3.24
C GLU A 158 21.74 -4.01 -2.03
N LYS A 159 22.22 -4.62 -0.94
CA LYS A 159 22.57 -3.92 0.31
C LYS A 159 23.62 -2.84 0.06
N ASP A 160 24.67 -3.15 -0.69
CA ASP A 160 25.81 -2.24 -0.88
C ASP A 160 25.42 -1.02 -1.72
N SER A 161 24.63 -1.22 -2.79
CA SER A 161 24.09 -0.11 -3.59
C SER A 161 23.16 0.78 -2.76
N LEU A 162 22.31 0.19 -1.92
CA LEU A 162 21.46 0.95 -1.01
C LEU A 162 22.30 1.75 -0.01
N GLN A 163 23.31 1.12 0.59
CA GLN A 163 24.20 1.76 1.55
C GLN A 163 24.94 2.94 0.91
N GLY A 164 25.46 2.80 -0.31
CA GLY A 164 26.10 3.88 -1.06
C GLY A 164 25.16 5.07 -1.30
N LEU A 165 23.92 4.80 -1.74
CA LEU A 165 22.92 5.85 -1.91
C LEU A 165 22.61 6.55 -0.58
N CYS A 166 22.32 5.79 0.48
CA CYS A 166 22.04 6.35 1.80
C CYS A 166 23.22 7.16 2.34
N SER A 167 24.46 6.75 2.08
CA SER A 167 25.67 7.50 2.47
C SER A 167 25.72 8.85 1.78
N SER A 168 25.47 8.87 0.46
CA SER A 168 25.45 10.09 -0.34
C SER A 168 24.39 11.10 0.09
N LEU A 169 23.36 10.63 0.81
CA LEU A 169 22.26 11.44 1.36
C LEU A 169 22.47 11.82 2.83
N GLY A 170 23.62 11.48 3.44
CA GLY A 170 23.95 11.81 4.82
C GLY A 170 23.30 10.89 5.87
N PHE A 171 22.95 9.67 5.47
CA PHE A 171 22.44 8.62 6.36
C PHE A 171 23.54 7.62 6.78
N ASP A 172 24.80 7.92 6.50
CA ASP A 172 25.97 7.11 6.87
C ASP A 172 26.07 6.85 8.37
N ARG A 173 25.63 7.81 9.19
CA ARG A 173 25.52 7.66 10.64
C ARG A 173 24.64 6.49 11.11
N TYR A 174 23.81 5.93 10.24
CA TYR A 174 22.93 4.80 10.56
C TYR A 174 23.53 3.44 10.19
N PHE A 175 24.76 3.39 9.68
CA PHE A 175 25.36 2.14 9.23
C PHE A 175 26.04 1.42 10.39
N THR A 176 25.37 0.37 10.86
CA THR A 176 25.87 -0.60 11.83
C THR A 176 26.05 -1.95 11.16
N ASP A 177 26.63 -2.93 11.87
CA ASP A 177 26.73 -4.32 11.41
C ASP A 177 25.35 -4.92 11.04
N SER A 178 24.28 -4.40 11.63
CA SER A 178 22.89 -4.80 11.38
C SER A 178 22.21 -4.10 10.21
N PHE A 179 22.88 -3.19 9.49
CA PHE A 179 22.31 -2.52 8.32
C PHE A 179 21.94 -3.54 7.23
N ASP A 180 20.73 -3.41 6.68
CA ASP A 180 20.21 -4.28 5.64
C ASP A 180 19.19 -3.55 4.73
N ARG A 181 18.59 -4.31 3.81
CA ARG A 181 17.57 -3.83 2.87
C ARG A 181 16.27 -3.35 3.53
N ASN A 182 16.02 -3.64 4.81
CA ASN A 182 14.84 -3.16 5.53
C ASN A 182 14.92 -1.67 5.88
N PHE A 183 16.12 -1.08 5.87
CA PHE A 183 16.41 0.26 6.38
C PHE A 183 15.45 1.36 5.86
N ILE A 184 15.16 1.35 4.56
CA ILE A 184 14.29 2.37 3.93
C ILE A 184 12.81 2.15 4.19
N PHE A 185 12.41 0.95 4.62
CA PHE A 185 11.01 0.56 4.68
C PHE A 185 10.31 0.89 5.99
N GLY A 186 11.01 1.50 6.95
CA GLY A 186 10.44 1.95 8.22
C GLY A 186 9.14 2.75 8.07
N ASN A 187 8.29 2.70 9.09
CA ASN A 187 6.92 3.23 9.05
C ASN A 187 6.81 4.77 9.00
N ASP A 188 7.87 5.51 9.35
CA ASP A 188 7.87 6.99 9.31
C ASP A 188 8.05 7.59 7.90
N TYR A 189 8.40 6.75 6.92
CA TYR A 189 8.66 7.08 5.51
C TYR A 189 9.72 8.16 5.29
N GLU A 190 10.41 8.63 6.33
CA GLU A 190 11.29 9.79 6.27
C GLU A 190 12.41 9.59 5.24
N ILE A 191 13.15 8.49 5.38
CA ILE A 191 14.28 8.18 4.50
C ILE A 191 13.80 7.90 3.07
N SER A 192 12.74 7.11 2.92
CA SER A 192 12.17 6.83 1.60
C SER A 192 11.70 8.12 0.91
N ARG A 193 11.14 9.08 1.64
CA ARG A 193 10.71 10.38 1.10
C ARG A 193 11.90 11.24 0.69
N ILE A 194 12.98 11.25 1.47
CA ILE A 194 14.21 11.96 1.11
C ILE A 194 14.84 11.35 -0.15
N ILE A 195 14.91 10.02 -0.23
CA ILE A 195 15.33 9.30 -1.44
C ILE A 195 14.42 9.68 -2.62
N GLY A 196 13.11 9.68 -2.42
CA GLY A 196 12.14 10.06 -3.43
C GLY A 196 12.31 11.49 -3.92
N CYS A 197 12.47 12.47 -3.02
CA CYS A 197 12.79 13.86 -3.37
C CYS A 197 14.10 13.97 -4.15
N HIS A 198 15.12 13.22 -3.75
CA HIS A 198 16.41 13.21 -4.41
C HIS A 198 16.35 12.61 -5.83
N LEU A 199 15.58 11.54 -6.02
CA LEU A 199 15.35 10.96 -7.33
C LEU A 199 14.45 11.85 -8.19
N HIS A 200 13.48 12.53 -7.58
CA HIS A 200 12.63 13.51 -8.25
C HIS A 200 13.40 14.75 -8.74
N SER A 201 14.51 15.13 -8.12
CA SER A 201 15.34 16.24 -8.61
C SER A 201 16.30 15.85 -9.74
N ARG A 202 16.43 14.56 -10.07
CA ARG A 202 17.24 14.05 -11.18
C ARG A 202 16.37 13.81 -12.43
N ASP A 203 17.00 13.68 -13.59
CA ASP A 203 16.33 13.29 -14.85
C ASP A 203 15.97 11.79 -14.90
N SER A 204 15.47 11.24 -13.78
CA SER A 204 14.96 9.87 -13.73
C SER A 204 13.48 9.81 -14.13
N VAL A 205 13.13 8.79 -14.91
CA VAL A 205 11.75 8.49 -15.30
C VAL A 205 10.92 7.97 -14.12
N GLY A 206 11.57 7.30 -13.16
CA GLY A 206 10.94 6.78 -11.94
C GLY A 206 11.92 5.93 -11.12
N LEU A 207 11.38 5.12 -10.21
CA LEU A 207 12.15 4.10 -9.51
C LEU A 207 11.41 2.77 -9.46
N THR A 208 12.17 1.68 -9.41
CA THR A 208 11.72 0.35 -9.03
C THR A 208 12.23 0.01 -7.65
N VAL A 209 11.44 -0.72 -6.87
CA VAL A 209 11.79 -1.09 -5.50
C VAL A 209 11.04 -2.37 -5.09
N PRO A 210 11.61 -3.28 -4.30
CA PRO A 210 10.84 -4.37 -3.72
C PRO A 210 9.72 -3.83 -2.79
N SER A 211 8.64 -4.57 -2.66
CA SER A 211 7.59 -4.31 -1.68
C SER A 211 8.09 -4.58 -0.27
N ALA A 212 7.73 -3.69 0.65
CA ALA A 212 7.94 -3.89 2.09
C ALA A 212 6.99 -4.95 2.68
N ARG A 213 6.00 -5.40 1.91
CA ARG A 213 4.87 -6.25 2.35
C ARG A 213 5.06 -7.70 2.02
N VAL A 214 6.06 -8.02 1.22
CA VAL A 214 6.38 -9.38 0.80
C VAL A 214 7.82 -9.68 1.22
N ASP A 215 8.13 -10.95 1.38
CA ASP A 215 9.49 -11.41 1.60
C ASP A 215 10.43 -11.00 0.45
N PHE A 216 11.67 -10.61 0.73
CA PHE A 216 12.58 -10.13 -0.31
C PHE A 216 13.08 -11.27 -1.20
N ASP A 217 13.41 -12.43 -0.64
CA ASP A 217 13.94 -13.56 -1.40
C ASP A 217 12.88 -14.06 -2.40
N ALA A 218 11.61 -14.12 -1.97
CA ALA A 218 10.49 -14.44 -2.84
C ALA A 218 10.31 -13.42 -3.98
N GLN A 219 10.45 -12.13 -3.68
CA GLN A 219 10.30 -11.07 -4.68
C GLN A 219 11.46 -11.02 -5.67
N ASP A 220 12.68 -11.29 -5.23
CA ASP A 220 13.85 -11.30 -6.11
C ASP A 220 13.80 -12.51 -7.06
N SER A 221 13.44 -13.68 -6.54
CA SER A 221 13.26 -14.90 -7.34
C SER A 221 12.17 -14.74 -8.41
N LEU A 222 11.07 -14.07 -8.06
CA LEU A 222 9.93 -13.83 -8.97
C LEU A 222 10.04 -12.51 -9.74
N GLN A 223 11.11 -11.74 -9.54
CA GLN A 223 11.32 -10.40 -10.12
C GLN A 223 10.13 -9.44 -9.88
N LEU A 224 9.49 -9.54 -8.72
CA LEU A 224 8.35 -8.69 -8.36
C LEU A 224 8.84 -7.33 -7.86
N ARG A 225 8.38 -6.25 -8.50
CA ARG A 225 8.80 -4.88 -8.18
C ARG A 225 7.62 -3.94 -8.09
N ASN A 226 7.66 -3.06 -7.11
CA ASN A 226 6.87 -1.84 -7.08
C ASN A 226 7.57 -0.77 -7.92
N TYR A 227 6.76 0.10 -8.50
CA TYR A 227 7.16 1.22 -9.33
C TYR A 227 6.62 2.49 -8.71
N PHE A 228 7.46 3.51 -8.65
CA PHE A 228 7.04 4.88 -8.36
C PHE A 228 7.37 5.75 -9.57
N ILE A 229 6.32 6.26 -10.21
CA ILE A 229 6.39 7.14 -11.37
C ILE A 229 6.01 8.55 -10.90
N PRO A 230 6.93 9.51 -10.84
CA PRO A 230 6.61 10.88 -10.48
C PRO A 230 5.76 11.55 -11.57
N GLU A 231 4.97 12.55 -11.17
CA GLU A 231 4.04 13.24 -12.05
C GLU A 231 4.72 13.91 -13.25
N LYS A 232 5.97 14.38 -13.08
CA LYS A 232 6.75 15.00 -14.15
C LYS A 232 7.05 14.05 -15.32
N SER A 233 7.05 12.74 -15.06
CA SER A 233 7.36 11.70 -16.06
C SER A 233 6.12 11.18 -16.78
N LEU A 234 4.91 11.60 -16.39
CA LEU A 234 3.67 11.07 -16.98
C LEU A 234 3.59 11.33 -18.49
N ASN A 235 4.02 12.51 -18.94
CA ASN A 235 3.99 12.87 -20.36
C ASN A 235 5.04 12.12 -21.17
N THR A 236 6.18 11.77 -20.57
CA THR A 236 7.26 11.05 -21.27
C THR A 236 7.00 9.55 -21.34
N LEU A 237 6.19 9.01 -20.42
CA LEU A 237 5.93 7.57 -20.28
C LEU A 237 4.79 7.06 -21.16
N ASP A 238 4.02 7.95 -21.80
CA ASP A 238 2.79 7.62 -22.57
C ASP A 238 1.96 6.50 -21.91
N LEU A 239 1.66 6.69 -20.62
CA LEU A 239 0.94 5.70 -19.83
C LEU A 239 -0.48 5.53 -20.36
N ARG A 240 -0.90 4.27 -20.54
CA ARG A 240 -2.26 3.95 -21.00
C ARG A 240 -2.91 2.91 -20.10
N LEU A 241 -4.19 3.11 -19.80
CA LEU A 241 -5.03 2.07 -19.22
C LEU A 241 -5.42 1.06 -20.29
N THR A 242 -5.28 -0.23 -19.99
CA THR A 242 -5.50 -1.34 -20.95
C THR A 242 -6.92 -1.91 -20.92
N GLU A 243 -7.82 -1.27 -20.18
CA GLU A 243 -9.18 -1.73 -19.87
C GLU A 243 -9.30 -3.00 -19.00
N ARG A 244 -8.19 -3.64 -18.67
CA ARG A 244 -8.19 -4.82 -17.80
C ARG A 244 -8.02 -4.43 -16.34
N TYR A 245 -8.66 -5.20 -15.47
CA TYR A 245 -8.53 -5.05 -14.03
C TYR A 245 -8.72 -6.38 -13.30
N VAL A 246 -8.26 -6.43 -12.05
CA VAL A 246 -8.53 -7.54 -11.12
C VAL A 246 -9.16 -6.98 -9.86
N GLU A 247 -10.23 -7.61 -9.39
CA GLU A 247 -10.93 -7.24 -8.16
C GLU A 247 -10.56 -8.21 -7.03
N TYR A 248 -10.11 -7.66 -5.91
CA TYR A 248 -9.76 -8.38 -4.70
C TYR A 248 -10.66 -7.95 -3.55
N PHE A 249 -11.32 -8.91 -2.91
CA PHE A 249 -12.08 -8.68 -1.70
C PHE A 249 -11.35 -9.29 -0.51
N PHE A 250 -10.92 -8.44 0.42
CA PHE A 250 -10.21 -8.86 1.62
C PHE A 250 -11.08 -8.66 2.86
N THR A 251 -11.01 -9.61 3.78
CA THR A 251 -11.51 -9.44 5.15
C THR A 251 -10.43 -9.82 6.15
N PHE A 252 -10.42 -9.17 7.31
CA PHE A 252 -9.42 -9.43 8.35
C PHE A 252 -10.04 -9.63 9.73
N SER A 253 -9.33 -10.39 10.57
CA SER A 253 -9.76 -10.64 11.95
C SER A 253 -9.69 -9.37 12.80
N ILE A 254 -10.66 -9.22 13.71
CA ILE A 254 -10.66 -8.14 14.69
C ILE A 254 -9.54 -8.31 15.72
N GLU A 255 -9.36 -9.55 16.19
CA GLU A 255 -8.36 -9.91 17.17
C GLU A 255 -7.17 -10.60 16.49
N PRO A 256 -5.95 -10.37 17.00
CA PRO A 256 -4.79 -11.11 16.55
C PRO A 256 -4.87 -12.58 17.02
N CYS A 257 -4.21 -13.47 16.29
CA CYS A 257 -3.94 -14.85 16.68
C CYS A 257 -3.02 -14.90 17.91
N ASP A 258 -2.82 -16.10 18.48
CA ASP A 258 -1.96 -16.33 19.66
C ASP A 258 -0.51 -15.86 19.45
N ASP A 259 -0.01 -15.92 18.21
CA ASP A 259 1.32 -15.45 17.84
C ASP A 259 1.39 -13.93 17.57
N GLY A 260 0.26 -13.23 17.70
CA GLY A 260 0.10 -11.80 17.46
C GLY A 260 -0.19 -11.43 15.99
N SER A 261 -0.20 -12.41 15.08
CA SER A 261 -0.50 -12.17 13.66
C SER A 261 -1.99 -11.92 13.43
N TYR A 262 -2.36 -11.37 12.27
CA TYR A 262 -3.76 -11.15 11.92
C TYR A 262 -4.14 -12.03 10.73
N ASP A 263 -5.24 -12.75 10.87
CA ASP A 263 -5.79 -13.57 9.80
C ASP A 263 -6.44 -12.69 8.75
N ILE A 264 -6.09 -12.96 7.49
CA ILE A 264 -6.64 -12.28 6.33
C ILE A 264 -7.17 -13.31 5.36
N ARG A 265 -8.42 -13.09 4.96
CA ARG A 265 -9.08 -13.87 3.93
C ARG A 265 -9.19 -13.05 2.66
N LEU A 266 -8.85 -13.67 1.54
CA LEU A 266 -9.01 -13.12 0.20
C LEU A 266 -10.01 -13.95 -0.60
N VAL A 267 -10.93 -13.25 -1.25
CA VAL A 267 -11.76 -13.78 -2.33
C VAL A 267 -11.40 -13.04 -3.61
N VAL A 268 -10.98 -13.78 -4.64
CA VAL A 268 -10.64 -13.21 -5.97
C VAL A 268 -11.85 -13.37 -6.90
N ASN A 269 -12.19 -12.30 -7.64
CA ASN A 269 -13.17 -12.33 -8.74
C ASN A 269 -14.55 -12.90 -8.39
N ASN A 270 -15.18 -12.49 -7.28
CA ASN A 270 -16.52 -12.97 -6.86
C ASN A 270 -16.69 -14.50 -6.93
N ASN A 271 -15.60 -15.25 -6.88
CA ASN A 271 -15.63 -16.70 -6.89
C ASN A 271 -15.39 -17.16 -5.45
N PRO A 272 -16.44 -17.30 -4.62
CA PRO A 272 -16.31 -17.63 -3.20
C PRO A 272 -15.62 -18.98 -2.97
N THR A 273 -15.54 -19.84 -3.99
CA THR A 273 -14.85 -21.14 -3.89
C THR A 273 -13.32 -21.01 -3.86
N SER A 274 -12.77 -19.92 -4.41
CA SER A 274 -11.32 -19.65 -4.44
C SER A 274 -10.95 -18.70 -3.29
N THR A 275 -11.10 -19.20 -2.06
CA THR A 275 -10.71 -18.46 -0.86
C THR A 275 -9.24 -18.74 -0.54
N PHE A 276 -8.43 -17.68 -0.45
CA PHE A 276 -7.04 -17.75 0.00
C PHE A 276 -6.93 -17.18 1.41
N GLU A 277 -6.19 -17.86 2.28
CA GLU A 277 -5.91 -17.37 3.63
C GLU A 277 -4.41 -17.09 3.79
N PHE A 278 -4.10 -15.93 4.34
CA PHE A 278 -2.75 -15.49 4.65
C PHE A 278 -2.78 -14.63 5.91
N ASN A 279 -1.62 -14.43 6.51
CA ASN A 279 -1.48 -13.68 7.75
C ASN A 279 -0.67 -12.43 7.50
N LEU A 280 -1.03 -11.37 8.22
CA LEU A 280 -0.16 -10.22 8.41
C LEU A 280 0.63 -10.43 9.71
N GLU A 281 1.94 -10.23 9.64
CA GLU A 281 2.83 -10.35 10.79
C GLU A 281 2.38 -9.46 11.97
N PRO A 282 2.68 -9.89 13.21
CA PRO A 282 2.39 -9.08 14.38
C PRO A 282 2.98 -7.68 14.27
N MET A 283 2.29 -6.69 14.83
CA MET A 283 2.93 -5.40 15.05
C MET A 283 4.15 -5.61 15.94
N SER A 284 5.31 -5.15 15.47
CA SER A 284 6.56 -5.21 16.22
C SER A 284 6.39 -4.60 17.62
N ASN A 285 6.66 -5.41 18.65
CA ASN A 285 6.64 -4.95 20.04
C ASN A 285 8.01 -4.40 20.43
N LYS A 286 8.04 -3.16 20.92
CA LYS A 286 9.24 -2.44 21.42
C LYS A 286 10.09 -3.20 22.45
N LYS A 287 9.67 -4.36 22.97
CA LYS A 287 10.44 -5.16 23.92
C LYS A 287 11.06 -6.44 23.34
N GLN A 288 10.52 -7.03 22.27
CA GLN A 288 10.96 -8.34 21.77
C GLN A 288 10.70 -8.47 20.26
N ASP A 289 11.38 -7.68 19.43
CA ASP A 289 11.33 -7.90 17.99
C ASP A 289 12.73 -8.28 17.49
N PRO A 290 12.94 -9.49 16.94
CA PRO A 290 14.22 -9.91 16.38
C PRO A 290 14.62 -9.10 15.13
N ARG A 291 13.71 -8.30 14.57
CA ARG A 291 13.93 -7.34 13.48
C ARG A 291 14.10 -5.91 13.97
N LYS A 292 14.22 -5.70 15.28
CA LYS A 292 14.70 -4.44 15.84
C LYS A 292 16.11 -4.18 15.33
N GLN A 293 16.22 -3.38 14.28
CA GLN A 293 17.38 -2.53 14.14
C GLN A 293 17.28 -1.47 15.24
N ILE A 294 17.97 -1.70 16.36
CA ILE A 294 18.35 -0.65 17.30
C ILE A 294 19.66 -0.10 16.77
N ILE A 295 19.60 0.98 15.99
CA ILE A 295 20.80 1.65 15.49
C ILE A 295 21.25 2.66 16.55
N SER A 296 22.12 2.23 17.45
CA SER A 296 22.71 3.00 18.57
C SER A 296 23.79 3.95 18.10
N TYR A 297 23.72 5.21 18.55
CA TYR A 297 24.74 6.22 18.28
C TYR A 297 25.91 5.99 19.24
N GLU A 298 27.06 5.58 18.74
CA GLU A 298 28.31 5.76 19.48
C GLU A 298 28.89 7.14 19.15
N HIS A 299 28.39 8.16 19.85
CA HIS A 299 29.27 9.25 20.26
C HIS A 299 29.50 9.11 21.76
N SER A 300 30.77 9.02 22.13
CA SER A 300 31.30 8.92 23.49
C SER A 300 30.99 10.20 24.29
N THR A 301 29.72 10.47 24.55
CA THR A 301 29.27 11.54 25.41
C THR A 301 28.10 11.05 26.25
N THR A 302 28.13 11.41 27.53
CA THR A 302 27.24 11.02 28.63
C THR A 302 25.77 11.52 28.50
N VAL A 303 25.31 11.82 27.28
CA VAL A 303 23.94 12.31 27.02
C VAL A 303 23.03 11.10 26.74
N GLU A 304 21.87 11.07 27.40
CA GLU A 304 20.91 9.97 27.40
C GLU A 304 20.70 9.34 26.00
N THR A 305 21.04 8.06 25.90
CA THR A 305 21.00 7.17 24.73
C THR A 305 19.63 7.03 24.04
N ARG A 306 18.56 7.65 24.55
CA ARG A 306 17.18 7.48 24.05
C ARG A 306 16.85 8.31 22.82
N ASN A 307 17.54 9.41 22.55
CA ASN A 307 17.21 10.33 21.43
C ASN A 307 17.84 9.95 20.10
N ASN A 308 18.47 8.77 20.05
CA ASN A 308 19.49 8.42 19.09
C ASN A 308 19.26 6.98 18.57
N LEU A 309 18.03 6.60 18.22
CA LEU A 309 17.72 5.26 17.71
C LEU A 309 16.68 5.36 16.59
N ARG A 310 16.97 4.82 15.40
CA ARG A 310 15.96 4.61 14.35
C ARG A 310 15.44 3.17 14.49
N GLU A 311 14.17 3.03 14.87
CA GLU A 311 13.49 1.73 14.93
C GLU A 311 12.77 1.48 13.59
N VAL A 312 13.21 0.46 12.85
CA VAL A 312 12.53 0.00 11.64
C VAL A 312 11.54 -1.10 12.02
N HIS A 313 10.25 -0.84 11.84
CA HIS A 313 9.20 -1.82 12.07
C HIS A 313 8.52 -2.15 10.74
N LEU A 314 8.56 -3.43 10.35
CA LEU A 314 7.92 -3.94 9.15
C LEU A 314 6.91 -5.02 9.52
N GLN A 315 5.80 -5.04 8.78
CA GLN A 315 4.87 -6.15 8.76
C GLN A 315 4.72 -6.59 7.31
N ARG A 316 4.94 -7.89 7.09
CA ARG A 316 4.76 -8.57 5.81
C ARG A 316 3.56 -9.50 5.85
N PHE A 317 3.02 -9.77 4.68
CA PHE A 317 2.06 -10.84 4.48
C PHE A 317 2.80 -12.14 4.21
N PHE A 318 2.32 -13.22 4.81
CA PHE A 318 2.82 -14.56 4.54
C PHE A 318 1.64 -15.51 4.37
N ARG A 319 1.75 -16.42 3.40
CA ARG A 319 0.73 -17.43 3.18
C ARG A 319 0.59 -18.28 4.45
N LYS A 320 -0.63 -18.56 4.89
CA LYS A 320 -0.82 -19.61 5.89
C LYS A 320 -0.31 -20.91 5.28
N SER A 321 0.80 -21.43 5.80
CA SER A 321 1.20 -22.80 5.52
C SER A 321 0.02 -23.69 5.93
N GLN A 322 -0.53 -24.44 4.97
CA GLN A 322 -1.48 -25.51 5.27
C GLN A 322 -0.76 -26.43 6.26
N ARG A 323 -1.20 -26.42 7.52
CA ARG A 323 -0.63 -27.26 8.58
C ARG A 323 -0.89 -28.73 8.28
#